data_AF-A0A4R4DBI0-F1
#
_entry.id   AF-A0A4R4DBI0-F1
#
_cell.length_a   1.000
_cell.length_b   1.000
_cell.length_c   1.000
_cell.angle_alpha   90.00
_cell.angle_beta   90.00
_cell.angle_gamma   90.00
#
_symmetry.space_group_name_H-M   'P 1'
#
loop_
_entity.id
_entity.type
_entity.pdbx_description
1 polymer ?
#
loop_
_entity_poly.entity_id
_entity_poly.type
_entity_poly.pdbx_seq_one_letter_code
_entity_poly.pdbx_strand_id
1 'polypeptide(L)' 'MAGPLAGIVVDASVAVTWFVEEAGTPVADRLLRSAALEGGLVAPDLLLLEVTAVLGKRARQGQVAADYPGQALRKLR' A
#
# COMPACT_ATOMS: atom_id res chain seq x y z
N MET A 1 -4.84 27.65 -13.90
CA MET A 1 -3.85 26.79 -13.24
C MET A 1 -4.60 25.91 -12.26
N ALA A 2 -4.67 24.61 -12.48
CA ALA A 2 -5.26 23.69 -11.51
C ALA A 2 -4.36 23.69 -10.26
N GLY A 3 -4.93 23.93 -9.07
CA GLY A 3 -4.18 23.77 -7.82
C GLY A 3 -3.63 22.35 -7.69
N PRO A 4 -2.63 22.11 -6.80
CA PRO A 4 -2.12 20.76 -6.59
C PRO A 4 -3.30 19.84 -6.27
N LEU A 5 -3.38 18.70 -6.97
CA LEU A 5 -4.38 17.67 -6.70
C LEU A 5 -4.28 17.35 -5.20
N ALA A 6 -5.30 17.76 -4.44
CA ALA A 6 -5.32 17.67 -2.98
C ALA A 6 -5.58 16.22 -2.57
N GLY A 7 -4.65 15.30 -2.86
CA GLY A 7 -4.70 13.90 -2.46
C GLY A 7 -3.62 13.60 -1.44
N ILE A 8 -3.86 12.58 -0.60
CA ILE A 8 -2.88 12.14 0.40
C ILE A 8 -1.85 11.25 -0.29
N VAL A 9 -0.58 11.65 -0.25
CA VAL A 9 0.53 10.84 -0.76
C VAL A 9 0.82 9.69 0.20
N VAL A 10 0.77 8.47 -0.31
CA VAL A 10 1.02 7.23 0.43
C VAL A 10 2.35 6.62 0.01
N ASP A 11 3.18 6.33 1.00
CA ASP A 11 4.43 5.58 0.86
C ASP A 11 4.19 4.06 0.85
N ALA A 12 5.14 3.29 0.31
CA ALA A 12 5.08 1.83 0.29
C ALA A 12 4.94 1.21 1.68
N SER A 13 5.57 1.78 2.71
CA SER A 13 5.46 1.27 4.09
C SER A 13 4.02 1.27 4.60
N VAL A 14 3.24 2.31 4.29
CA VAL A 14 1.80 2.38 4.63
C VAL A 14 1.02 1.37 3.81
N ALA A 15 1.27 1.28 2.49
CA ALA A 15 0.55 0.35 1.63
C ALA A 15 0.79 -1.13 2.01
N VAL A 16 1.99 -1.47 2.48
CA VAL A 16 2.31 -2.83 2.98
C VAL A 16 1.38 -3.23 4.12
N THR A 17 1.02 -2.32 5.03
CA THR A 17 0.15 -2.63 6.19
C THR A 17 -1.27 -3.07 5.82
N TRP A 18 -1.72 -2.83 4.58
CA TRP A 18 -3.01 -3.35 4.08
C TRP A 18 -2.93 -4.80 3.60
N PHE A 19 -1.73 -5.35 3.45
CA PHE A 19 -1.49 -6.73 3.01
C PHE A 19 -0.95 -7.62 4.13
N VAL A 20 -0.35 -7.05 5.16
CA VAL A 20 0.22 -7.78 6.29
C VAL A 20 -0.13 -7.03 7.57
N GLU A 21 -0.58 -7.77 8.58
CA GLU A 21 -0.92 -7.19 9.89
C GLU A 21 0.34 -6.62 10.55
N GLU A 22 0.28 -5.35 10.91
CA GLU A 22 1.34 -4.61 11.58
C GLU A 22 0.75 -3.67 12.63
N ALA A 23 1.57 -3.16 13.53
CA ALA A 23 1.11 -2.19 14.54
C ALA A 23 0.41 -0.96 13.92
N GLY A 24 0.77 -0.60 12.67
CA GLY A 24 0.17 0.51 11.92
C GLY A 24 -1.15 0.19 11.21
N THR A 25 -1.55 -1.08 11.10
CA THR A 25 -2.73 -1.49 10.32
C THR A 25 -4.00 -0.72 10.70
N PRO A 26 -4.35 -0.52 11.99
CA PRO A 26 -5.56 0.24 12.35
C PRO A 26 -5.57 1.69 11.84
N VAL A 27 -4.40 2.31 11.74
CA VAL A 27 -4.25 3.70 11.27
C VAL A 27 -4.29 3.75 9.75
N ALA A 28 -3.59 2.84 9.07
CA ALA A 28 -3.59 2.77 7.61
C ALA A 28 -4.98 2.43 7.06
N ASP A 29 -5.72 1.57 7.75
CA ASP A 29 -7.12 1.27 7.42
C ASP A 29 -8.03 2.49 7.57
N ARG A 30 -7.80 3.30 8.61
CA ARG A 30 -8.54 4.55 8.81
C ARG A 30 -8.26 5.52 7.67
N LEU A 31 -7.00 5.64 7.26
CA LEU A 31 -6.57 6.47 6.13
C LEU A 31 -7.25 6.02 4.82
N LEU A 32 -7.27 4.72 4.53
CA LEU A 32 -7.93 4.18 3.33
C LEU A 32 -9.43 4.52 3.31
N ARG A 33 -10.10 4.44 4.47
CA ARG A 33 -11.53 4.77 4.60
C ARG A 33 -11.81 6.28 4.48
N SER A 34 -10.92 7.15 4.95
CA SER A 34 -11.11 8.60 4.89
C SER A 34 -10.66 9.22 3.57
N ALA A 35 -9.85 8.52 2.77
CA ALA A 35 -9.26 9.04 1.54
C ALA A 35 -10.26 9.63 0.54
N ALA A 36 -11.48 9.07 0.46
CA ALA A 36 -12.53 9.58 -0.42
C ALA A 36 -12.96 11.01 -0.10
N LEU A 37 -12.78 11.46 1.15
CA LEU A 37 -13.08 12.82 1.60
C LEU A 37 -11.93 13.81 1.34
N GLU A 38 -10.73 13.28 1.12
CA GLU A 38 -9.45 14.02 1.06
C GLU A 38 -8.87 13.97 -0.37
N GLY A 39 -9.73 13.93 -1.39
CA GLY A 39 -9.31 13.92 -2.81
C GLY A 39 -8.64 12.63 -3.29
N GLY A 40 -8.65 11.57 -2.49
CA GLY A 40 -8.11 10.25 -2.81
C GLY A 40 -6.69 10.02 -2.28
N LEU A 41 -6.18 8.80 -2.52
CA LEU A 41 -4.79 8.46 -2.27
C LEU A 41 -4.01 8.56 -3.58
N VAL A 42 -2.84 9.19 -3.50
CA VAL A 42 -1.86 9.21 -4.59
C VAL A 42 -0.59 8.53 -4.10
N ALA A 43 0.18 7.96 -5.02
CA ALA A 43 1.43 7.29 -4.67
C ALA A 43 2.47 7.48 -5.77
N PRO A 44 3.77 7.38 -5.45
CA PRO A 44 4.81 7.30 -6.46
C PRO A 44 4.61 6.08 -7.38
N ASP A 45 5.02 6.17 -8.64
CA ASP A 45 4.97 5.04 -9.59
C ASP A 45 5.73 3.79 -9.09
N LEU A 46 6.68 4.00 -8.17
CA LEU A 46 7.48 2.95 -7.55
C LEU A 46 6.73 2.12 -6.50
N LEU A 47 5.53 2.55 -6.04
CA LEU A 47 4.77 1.88 -4.98
C LEU A 47 4.60 0.38 -5.27
N LEU A 48 4.26 0.03 -6.50
CA LEU A 48 4.04 -1.37 -6.90
C LEU A 48 5.32 -2.20 -6.74
N LEU A 49 6.48 -1.64 -7.11
CA LEU A 49 7.77 -2.32 -7.02
C LEU A 49 8.17 -2.49 -5.56
N GLU A 50 8.01 -1.46 -4.74
CA GLU A 50 8.42 -1.46 -3.34
C GLU A 50 7.54 -2.38 -2.48
N VAL A 51 6.21 -2.32 -2.63
CA VAL A 51 5.29 -3.23 -1.93
C VAL A 51 5.58 -4.69 -2.33
N THR A 52 5.75 -4.96 -3.62
CA THR A 52 6.03 -6.32 -4.11
C THR A 52 7.40 -6.81 -3.63
N ALA A 53 8.40 -5.95 -3.55
CA ALA A 53 9.72 -6.31 -3.02
C ALA A 53 9.68 -6.67 -1.54
N VAL A 54 8.93 -5.90 -0.73
CA VAL A 54 8.73 -6.18 0.70
C VAL A 54 7.98 -7.51 0.89
N LEU A 55 6.85 -7.70 0.21
CA LEU A 55 6.08 -8.94 0.30
C LEU A 55 6.87 -10.15 -0.23
N GLY A 56 7.64 -9.97 -1.30
CA GLY A 56 8.53 -11.00 -1.85
C GLY A 56 9.63 -11.40 -0.87
N LYS A 57 10.18 -10.45 -0.10
CA LYS A 57 11.11 -10.75 0.99
C LYS A 57 10.43 -11.58 2.09
N ARG A 58 9.22 -11.20 2.51
CA ARG A 58 8.44 -11.96 3.50
C ARG A 58 8.08 -13.36 3.03
N ALA A 59 7.75 -13.52 1.75
CA ALA A 59 7.49 -14.82 1.13
C ALA A 59 8.73 -15.72 1.16
N ARG A 60 9.91 -15.19 0.79
CA ARG A 60 11.18 -15.94 0.89
C ARG A 60 11.54 -16.33 2.31
N GLN A 61 11.04 -15.59 3.30
CA GLN A 61 11.21 -15.87 4.72
C GLN A 61 10.10 -16.77 5.30
N GLY A 62 9.15 -17.25 4.48
CA GLY A 62 8.04 -18.09 4.91
C GLY A 62 6.99 -17.37 5.77
N GLN A 63 7.00 -16.04 5.80
CA GLN A 63 6.08 -15.23 6.61
C GLN A 63 4.72 -15.00 5.93
N VAL A 64 4.67 -15.15 4.60
CA VAL A 64 3.46 -15.14 3.78
C VAL A 64 3.56 -16.22 2.71
N ALA A 65 2.45 -16.59 2.09
CA ALA A 65 2.43 -17.56 1.00
C ALA A 65 3.27 -17.07 -0.20
N ALA A 66 3.89 -18.01 -0.93
CA ALA A 66 4.80 -17.70 -2.03
C ALA A 66 4.14 -16.92 -3.19
N ASP A 67 2.85 -17.15 -3.42
CA ASP A 67 2.04 -16.49 -4.45
C ASP A 67 1.41 -15.16 -3.99
N TYR A 68 1.47 -14.87 -2.68
CA TYR A 68 0.85 -13.69 -2.07
C TYR A 68 1.33 -12.35 -2.65
N PRO A 69 2.62 -12.13 -2.95
CA PRO A 69 3.07 -10.87 -3.57
C PRO A 69 2.38 -10.59 -4.91
N GLY A 70 2.15 -11.64 -5.72
CA GLY A 70 1.43 -11.51 -6.99
C GLY A 70 -0.07 -11.24 -6.81
N GLN A 71 -0.67 -11.78 -5.75
CA GLN A 71 -2.05 -11.45 -5.39
C GLN A 71 -2.19 -9.99 -4.93
N ALA A 72 -1.25 -9.51 -4.11
CA ALA A 72 -1.22 -8.13 -3.63
C ALA A 72 -1.05 -7.12 -4.78
N LEU A 73 -0.12 -7.40 -5.71
CA LEU A 73 0.11 -6.56 -6.89
C LEU A 73 -1.17 -6.37 -7.73
N ARG A 74 -2.01 -7.41 -7.84
CA ARG A 74 -3.29 -7.33 -8.56
C ARG A 74 -4.34 -6.45 -7.87
N LYS A 75 -4.24 -6.24 -6.55
CA LYS A 75 -5.15 -5.37 -5.80
C LYS A 75 -4.74 -3.89 -5.85
N LEU A 76 -3.50 -3.59 -6.22
CA LEU A 76 -2.96 -2.23 -6.38
C LEU A 76 -3.10 -1.68 -7.81
N ARG A 77 -3.63 -2.48 -8.74
CA ARG A 77 -3.91 -2.11 -10.13
C ARG A 77 -5.41 -2.03 -10.35
#